data_AF-A0A2G2F223-F1
#
_entry.id   AF-A0A2G2F223-F1
#
_cell.length_a   1.000
_cell.length_b   1.000
_cell.length_c   1.000
_cell.angle_alpha   90.00
_cell.angle_beta   90.00
_cell.angle_gamma   90.00
#
_symmetry.space_group_name_H-M   'P 1'
#
loop_
_entity.id
_entity.type
_entity.pdbx_description
1 polymer ?
#
loop_
_entity_poly.entity_id
_entity_poly.type
_entity_poly.pdbx_seq_one_letter_code
_entity_poly.pdbx_strand_id
1 'polypeptide(L)'
;MKNLIIPFLLLFTQISLNAQMGWLCNFDNSCGEQLQDTVSNPNNIWEVGVPDKTVFDTAQSNPWSMITDLYAPYPVNDTSYFIFKYASAGGYEYEHTAFVSGYYWVNSDSLQDYGTMELSLDQGNTWVDMLNDTAYTSDNHWEMGGKPVLTGNSNGWKYFRYSSRYLAQYFNVGYGDTVIYRFGFISDGQSDTLDGLMFDSFQAEDWVEDLPQYSMGQFRSKVYPNPALNEVNISFNNPQSKASSCVILDSFGQIVVDSISTTTEELHIDLQGLSSGIYHYQITKDGEVSKGKLVVQ
;
A
#
# COMPACT_ATOMS: atom_id res chain seq x y z
N MET A 1 41.27 -44.22 -8.08
CA MET A 1 40.40 -43.10 -8.48
C MET A 1 39.22 -43.08 -7.52
N LYS A 2 39.23 -42.19 -6.51
CA LYS A 2 38.11 -42.01 -5.58
C LYS A 2 37.32 -40.80 -6.04
N ASN A 3 36.07 -41.03 -6.43
CA ASN A 3 35.16 -39.97 -6.87
C ASN A 3 34.77 -39.12 -5.66
N LEU A 4 35.21 -37.86 -5.66
CA LEU A 4 34.82 -36.86 -4.68
C LEU A 4 33.50 -36.25 -5.15
N ILE A 5 32.40 -36.54 -4.46
CA ILE A 5 31.10 -35.89 -4.69
C ILE A 5 31.09 -34.64 -3.81
N ILE A 6 31.15 -33.45 -4.43
CA ILE A 6 31.00 -32.16 -3.74
C ILE A 6 29.50 -31.82 -3.76
N PRO A 7 28.81 -31.70 -2.60
CA PRO A 7 27.43 -31.27 -2.58
C PRO A 7 27.38 -29.75 -2.78
N PHE A 8 26.69 -29.32 -3.83
CA PHE A 8 26.43 -27.92 -4.13
C PHE A 8 25.29 -27.44 -3.21
N LEU A 9 25.63 -26.67 -2.17
CA LEU A 9 24.64 -26.10 -1.26
C LEU A 9 24.13 -24.78 -1.86
N LEU A 10 22.97 -24.83 -2.53
CA LEU A 10 22.25 -23.65 -3.01
C LEU A 10 21.55 -22.95 -1.83
N LEU A 11 22.13 -21.86 -1.35
CA LEU A 11 21.49 -20.94 -0.40
C LEU A 11 20.54 -20.02 -1.17
N PHE A 12 19.24 -20.31 -1.10
CA PHE A 12 18.20 -19.37 -1.52
C PHE A 12 18.02 -18.31 -0.43
N THR A 13 18.47 -17.08 -0.67
CA THR A 13 18.07 -15.93 0.14
C THR A 13 16.70 -15.47 -0.33
N GLN A 14 15.65 -15.72 0.46
CA GLN A 14 14.35 -15.11 0.26
C GLN A 14 14.42 -13.65 0.73
N ILE A 15 14.45 -12.72 -0.21
CA ILE A 15 14.16 -11.31 0.08
C ILE A 15 12.67 -11.15 -0.18
N SER A 16 11.87 -11.07 0.88
CA SER A 16 10.48 -10.65 0.77
C SER A 16 10.48 -9.14 0.49
N LEU A 17 10.13 -8.76 -0.73
CA LEU A 17 9.74 -7.38 -1.03
C LEU A 17 8.23 -7.31 -0.80
N ASN A 18 7.80 -6.73 0.32
CA ASN A 18 6.40 -6.36 0.49
C ASN A 18 6.15 -5.12 -0.39
N ALA A 19 5.38 -5.27 -1.45
CA ALA A 19 4.99 -4.18 -2.35
C ALA A 19 3.83 -3.38 -1.74
N GLN A 20 3.77 -2.08 -2.03
CA GLN A 20 2.60 -1.25 -1.73
C GLN A 20 1.40 -1.79 -2.53
N MET A 21 0.32 -2.14 -1.83
CA MET A 21 -0.92 -2.62 -2.45
C MET A 21 -1.95 -1.49 -2.44
N GLY A 22 -2.40 -1.12 -3.64
CA GLY A 22 -3.49 -0.16 -3.82
C GLY A 22 -4.58 -0.79 -4.69
N TRP A 23 -5.84 -0.53 -4.34
CA TRP A 23 -7.01 -0.90 -5.14
C TRP A 23 -7.53 0.36 -5.81
N LEU A 24 -7.42 0.40 -7.13
CA LEU A 24 -7.85 1.53 -7.95
C LEU A 24 -9.15 1.17 -8.68
N CYS A 25 -10.08 2.11 -8.68
CA CYS A 25 -11.32 2.00 -9.44
C CYS A 25 -11.67 3.33 -10.10
N ASN A 26 -11.51 3.39 -11.40
CA ASN A 26 -11.86 4.53 -12.24
C ASN A 26 -13.08 4.24 -13.14
N PHE A 27 -13.78 3.14 -12.90
CA PHE A 27 -14.97 2.68 -13.63
C PHE A 27 -14.80 2.35 -15.12
N ASP A 28 -13.70 2.76 -15.77
CA ASP A 28 -13.37 2.41 -17.15
C ASP A 28 -13.12 0.90 -17.36
N ASN A 29 -12.70 0.23 -16.29
CA ASN A 29 -12.49 -1.21 -16.24
C ASN A 29 -13.26 -1.79 -15.06
N SER A 30 -13.39 -3.13 -15.04
CA SER A 30 -13.96 -3.84 -13.88
C SER A 30 -13.18 -3.48 -12.61
N CYS A 31 -13.86 -2.84 -11.66
CA CYS A 31 -13.29 -2.47 -10.37
C CYS A 31 -13.37 -3.60 -9.32
N GLY A 32 -13.08 -4.84 -9.71
CA GLY A 32 -13.39 -6.02 -8.91
C GLY A 32 -14.88 -6.38 -8.99
N GLU A 33 -15.45 -6.88 -7.88
CA GLU A 33 -16.89 -7.11 -7.78
C GLU A 33 -17.62 -5.76 -7.63
N GLN A 34 -17.91 -5.12 -8.76
CA GLN A 34 -18.80 -3.96 -8.85
C GLN A 34 -20.24 -4.41 -8.52
N LEU A 35 -20.77 -3.89 -7.42
CA LEU A 35 -22.01 -4.35 -6.81
C LEU A 35 -22.99 -3.16 -6.70
N GLN A 36 -23.61 -2.81 -7.82
CA GLN A 36 -24.95 -2.25 -7.76
C GLN A 36 -25.84 -3.40 -7.31
N ASP A 37 -26.44 -3.31 -6.11
CA ASP A 37 -27.34 -4.37 -5.64
C ASP A 37 -28.67 -4.29 -6.39
N THR A 38 -28.72 -4.90 -7.57
CA THR A 38 -29.94 -5.01 -8.39
C THR A 38 -30.76 -6.26 -8.06
N VAL A 39 -30.27 -7.11 -7.15
CA VAL A 39 -30.97 -8.34 -6.74
C VAL A 39 -31.90 -8.04 -5.56
N SER A 40 -31.37 -7.43 -4.50
CA SER A 40 -32.16 -7.05 -3.31
C SER A 40 -32.80 -5.68 -3.48
N ASN A 41 -32.22 -4.81 -4.32
CA ASN A 41 -32.82 -3.53 -4.71
C ASN A 41 -32.91 -3.41 -6.25
N PRO A 42 -33.93 -4.02 -6.89
CA PRO A 42 -34.09 -3.98 -8.34
C PRO A 42 -34.22 -2.58 -8.96
N ASN A 43 -34.53 -1.57 -8.15
CA ASN A 43 -34.69 -0.18 -8.59
C ASN A 43 -33.45 0.67 -8.25
N ASN A 44 -32.30 0.05 -7.98
CA ASN A 44 -31.06 0.77 -7.72
C ASN A 44 -30.70 1.69 -8.89
N ILE A 45 -30.55 2.99 -8.62
CA ILE A 45 -30.33 4.01 -9.65
C ILE A 45 -28.86 4.22 -10.02
N TRP A 46 -27.93 3.56 -9.33
CA TRP A 46 -26.51 3.73 -9.62
C TRP A 46 -26.14 2.99 -10.90
N GLU A 47 -25.52 3.70 -11.84
CA GLU A 47 -25.12 3.19 -13.14
C GLU A 47 -23.65 3.53 -13.42
N VAL A 48 -22.96 2.67 -14.19
CA VAL A 48 -21.62 2.99 -14.72
C VAL A 48 -21.79 3.40 -16.17
N GLY A 49 -21.32 4.60 -16.53
CA GLY A 49 -21.41 5.08 -17.90
C GLY A 49 -20.69 6.40 -18.14
N VAL A 50 -20.78 6.87 -19.39
CA VAL A 50 -20.25 8.18 -19.83
C VAL A 50 -21.26 9.26 -19.44
N PRO A 51 -20.92 10.21 -18.54
CA PRO A 51 -21.81 11.31 -18.23
C PRO A 51 -22.10 12.15 -19.48
N ASP A 52 -23.38 12.41 -19.74
CA ASP A 52 -23.86 13.21 -20.89
C ASP A 52 -25.09 14.06 -20.52
N LYS A 53 -25.21 14.42 -19.23
CA LYS A 53 -26.26 15.30 -18.70
C LYS A 53 -25.80 16.76 -18.71
N THR A 54 -26.69 17.68 -18.31
CA THR A 54 -26.41 19.13 -18.41
C THR A 54 -25.36 19.60 -17.41
N VAL A 55 -25.33 19.03 -16.20
CA VAL A 55 -24.32 19.30 -15.19
C VAL A 55 -23.31 18.15 -15.11
N PHE A 56 -23.78 16.91 -15.12
CA PHE A 56 -22.92 15.73 -15.19
C PHE A 56 -22.54 15.45 -16.64
N ASP A 57 -21.63 16.27 -17.17
CA ASP A 57 -21.24 16.30 -18.57
C ASP A 57 -19.90 15.60 -18.87
N THR A 58 -19.14 15.26 -17.82
CA THR A 58 -17.79 14.70 -17.94
C THR A 58 -17.43 13.82 -16.75
N ALA A 59 -16.78 12.68 -17.02
CA ALA A 59 -16.13 11.86 -16.01
C ALA A 59 -14.86 12.54 -15.48
N GLN A 60 -14.41 12.18 -14.28
CA GLN A 60 -13.13 12.68 -13.76
C GLN A 60 -11.98 12.02 -14.55
N SER A 61 -12.03 10.69 -14.61
CA SER A 61 -11.12 9.84 -15.36
C SER A 61 -11.87 9.34 -16.58
N ASN A 62 -11.78 10.08 -17.68
CA ASN A 62 -12.49 9.72 -18.89
C ASN A 62 -12.18 8.28 -19.35
N PRO A 63 -13.19 7.53 -19.85
CA PRO A 63 -14.54 8.02 -20.16
C PRO A 63 -15.65 7.77 -19.12
N TRP A 64 -15.53 6.84 -18.17
CA TRP A 64 -16.68 6.34 -17.40
C TRP A 64 -16.65 6.80 -15.93
N SER A 65 -17.83 6.93 -15.34
CA SER A 65 -17.98 7.21 -13.89
C SER A 65 -19.19 6.45 -13.33
N MET A 66 -19.27 6.38 -11.99
CA MET A 66 -20.45 5.88 -11.29
C MET A 66 -21.42 7.04 -11.03
N ILE A 67 -22.65 6.96 -11.50
CA ILE A 67 -23.61 8.07 -11.56
C ILE A 67 -25.01 7.63 -11.13
N THR A 68 -25.75 8.48 -10.40
CA THR A 68 -27.17 8.28 -10.13
C THR A 68 -27.98 8.64 -11.38
N ASP A 69 -28.47 7.62 -12.09
CA ASP A 69 -29.17 7.70 -13.38
C ASP A 69 -28.34 8.36 -14.51
N LEU A 70 -28.03 7.60 -15.55
CA LEU A 70 -27.18 8.06 -16.65
C LEU A 70 -27.91 8.99 -17.63
N TYR A 71 -29.24 8.90 -17.73
CA TYR A 71 -30.01 9.50 -18.82
C TYR A 71 -31.07 10.52 -18.37
N ALA A 72 -31.52 10.45 -17.13
CA ALA A 72 -32.57 11.28 -16.56
C ALA A 72 -32.09 11.96 -15.26
N PRO A 73 -32.85 12.96 -14.76
CA PRO A 73 -32.76 13.38 -13.37
C PRO A 73 -33.01 12.20 -12.43
N TYR A 74 -32.41 12.25 -11.24
CA TYR A 74 -32.65 11.20 -10.25
C TYR A 74 -34.14 11.16 -9.83
N PRO A 75 -34.69 9.98 -9.51
CA PRO A 75 -36.09 9.86 -9.12
C PRO A 75 -36.33 10.31 -7.68
N VAL A 76 -37.59 10.61 -7.37
CA VAL A 76 -38.08 10.87 -6.00
C VAL A 76 -38.20 9.58 -5.18
N ASN A 77 -38.13 9.71 -3.86
CA ASN A 77 -38.24 8.64 -2.87
C ASN A 77 -37.25 7.50 -3.12
N ASP A 78 -36.03 7.83 -3.54
CA ASP A 78 -34.99 6.85 -3.80
C ASP A 78 -34.14 6.59 -2.57
N THR A 79 -33.66 5.36 -2.47
CA THR A 79 -32.62 4.98 -1.53
C THR A 79 -31.81 3.86 -2.18
N SER A 80 -30.71 4.26 -2.81
CA SER A 80 -29.87 3.38 -3.61
C SER A 80 -28.41 3.45 -3.18
N TYR A 81 -27.73 2.32 -3.27
CA TYR A 81 -26.34 2.19 -2.84
C TYR A 81 -25.50 1.39 -3.83
N PHE A 82 -24.21 1.67 -3.91
CA PHE A 82 -23.23 0.76 -4.50
C PHE A 82 -22.12 0.45 -3.51
N ILE A 83 -21.41 -0.65 -3.74
CA ILE A 83 -20.36 -1.13 -2.86
C ILE A 83 -19.01 -1.12 -3.58
N PHE A 84 -17.97 -0.71 -2.84
CA PHE A 84 -16.57 -0.90 -3.18
C PHE A 84 -15.91 -1.73 -2.08
N LYS A 85 -15.27 -2.86 -2.45
CA LYS A 85 -14.68 -3.79 -1.49
C LYS A 85 -13.28 -4.23 -1.87
N TYR A 86 -12.46 -4.51 -0.87
CA TYR A 86 -11.17 -5.14 -1.04
C TYR A 86 -10.83 -6.05 0.15
N ALA A 87 -9.81 -6.89 -0.03
CA ALA A 87 -9.26 -7.70 1.04
C ALA A 87 -8.12 -6.94 1.73
N SER A 88 -8.20 -6.78 3.05
CA SER A 88 -7.21 -6.10 3.88
C SER A 88 -5.81 -6.64 3.60
N ALA A 89 -4.82 -5.76 3.47
CA ALA A 89 -3.42 -6.12 3.21
C ALA A 89 -2.46 -5.68 4.33
N GLY A 90 -2.99 -5.51 5.54
CA GLY A 90 -2.23 -5.47 6.79
C GLY A 90 -2.02 -4.07 7.37
N GLY A 91 -2.26 -3.00 6.64
CA GLY A 91 -2.23 -1.65 7.17
C GLY A 91 -3.26 -1.39 8.27
N TYR A 92 -4.41 -2.08 8.28
CA TYR A 92 -5.29 -2.12 9.46
C TYR A 92 -4.66 -2.90 10.63
N GLU A 93 -4.15 -4.10 10.40
CA GLU A 93 -3.58 -4.99 11.44
C GLU A 93 -2.40 -4.34 12.17
N TYR A 94 -1.59 -3.54 11.45
CA TYR A 94 -0.41 -2.85 11.98
C TYR A 94 -0.61 -1.34 12.14
N GLU A 95 -1.84 -0.84 12.00
CA GLU A 95 -2.22 0.57 12.16
C GLU A 95 -1.35 1.55 11.33
N HIS A 96 -0.93 1.15 10.13
CA HIS A 96 0.03 1.88 9.29
C HIS A 96 -0.68 2.80 8.28
N THR A 97 -1.00 2.27 7.09
CA THR A 97 -1.70 2.98 6.03
C THR A 97 -3.01 2.24 5.77
N ALA A 98 -4.15 2.87 6.05
CA ALA A 98 -5.47 2.37 5.67
C ALA A 98 -6.42 3.54 5.38
N PHE A 99 -6.68 3.81 4.10
CA PHE A 99 -7.52 4.92 3.67
C PHE A 99 -8.32 4.61 2.40
N VAL A 100 -9.37 5.39 2.19
CA VAL A 100 -10.08 5.49 0.91
C VAL A 100 -10.07 6.95 0.42
N SER A 101 -9.91 7.14 -0.87
CA SER A 101 -10.02 8.44 -1.53
C SER A 101 -10.73 8.32 -2.86
N GLY A 102 -11.18 9.45 -3.38
CA GLY A 102 -11.79 9.54 -4.70
C GLY A 102 -12.30 10.94 -4.99
N TYR A 103 -13.07 11.05 -6.07
CA TYR A 103 -13.71 12.28 -6.48
C TYR A 103 -15.23 12.12 -6.47
N TYR A 104 -15.92 13.20 -6.13
CA TYR A 104 -17.38 13.29 -6.19
C TYR A 104 -17.83 14.57 -6.88
N TRP A 105 -19.00 14.56 -7.50
CA TRP A 105 -19.70 15.74 -7.96
C TRP A 105 -21.18 15.58 -7.62
N VAL A 106 -21.73 16.52 -6.85
CA VAL A 106 -23.15 16.55 -6.47
C VAL A 106 -23.88 17.71 -7.16
N ASN A 107 -25.09 17.43 -7.59
CA ASN A 107 -26.09 18.35 -8.08
C ASN A 107 -27.47 17.81 -7.66
N SER A 108 -27.93 18.15 -6.45
CA SER A 108 -29.19 17.70 -5.85
C SER A 108 -29.90 18.84 -5.13
N ASP A 109 -31.16 18.62 -4.71
CA ASP A 109 -31.80 19.49 -3.74
C ASP A 109 -30.93 19.60 -2.48
N SER A 110 -30.82 20.81 -1.95
CA SER A 110 -29.89 21.12 -0.85
C SER A 110 -30.47 20.89 0.55
N LEU A 111 -31.76 20.58 0.67
CA LEU A 111 -32.45 20.46 1.94
C LEU A 111 -32.67 19.01 2.35
N GLN A 112 -33.13 18.16 1.43
CA GLN A 112 -33.56 16.80 1.77
C GLN A 112 -32.87 15.69 0.98
N ASP A 113 -32.18 16.03 -0.11
CA ASP A 113 -31.51 15.04 -0.96
C ASP A 113 -30.01 15.02 -0.68
N TYR A 114 -29.47 13.85 -0.37
CA TYR A 114 -28.08 13.73 0.05
C TYR A 114 -27.48 12.36 -0.22
N GLY A 115 -26.15 12.36 -0.39
CA GLY A 115 -25.35 11.15 -0.44
C GLY A 115 -24.89 10.66 0.93
N THR A 116 -24.64 9.36 1.03
CA THR A 116 -24.09 8.72 2.23
C THR A 116 -22.76 8.04 1.93
N MET A 117 -21.91 7.92 2.95
CA MET A 117 -20.66 7.15 2.89
C MET A 117 -20.52 6.34 4.17
N GLU A 118 -20.40 5.03 4.03
CA GLU A 118 -20.34 4.12 5.16
C GLU A 118 -19.20 3.11 4.99
N LEU A 119 -18.59 2.72 6.10
CA LEU A 119 -17.50 1.74 6.16
C LEU A 119 -17.90 0.57 7.06
N SER A 120 -17.75 -0.65 6.57
CA SER A 120 -17.80 -1.87 7.37
C SER A 120 -16.47 -2.58 7.37
N LEU A 121 -16.04 -2.97 8.56
CA LEU A 121 -14.79 -3.69 8.85
C LEU A 121 -15.05 -5.09 9.42
N ASP A 122 -16.30 -5.54 9.40
CA ASP A 122 -16.76 -6.77 10.03
C ASP A 122 -17.73 -7.54 9.13
N GLN A 123 -17.45 -7.57 7.82
CA GLN A 123 -18.24 -8.28 6.80
C GLN A 123 -19.69 -7.78 6.65
N GLY A 124 -19.93 -6.49 6.92
CA GLY A 124 -21.23 -5.85 6.76
C GLY A 124 -22.14 -5.96 7.97
N ASN A 125 -21.66 -6.48 9.11
CA ASN A 125 -22.46 -6.61 10.33
C ASN A 125 -22.71 -5.25 10.99
N THR A 126 -21.71 -4.37 11.00
CA THR A 126 -21.82 -3.00 11.46
C THR A 126 -21.27 -2.01 10.43
N TRP A 127 -21.74 -0.77 10.51
CA TRP A 127 -21.43 0.29 9.56
C TRP A 127 -21.10 1.57 10.32
N VAL A 128 -19.95 2.15 10.01
CA VAL A 128 -19.53 3.47 10.46
C VAL A 128 -20.01 4.49 9.44
N ASP A 129 -20.89 5.41 9.83
CA ASP A 129 -21.27 6.57 9.02
C ASP A 129 -20.08 7.53 8.94
N MET A 130 -19.33 7.48 7.84
CA MET A 130 -18.08 8.25 7.69
C MET A 130 -18.32 9.76 7.71
N LEU A 131 -19.53 10.21 7.37
CA LEU A 131 -19.87 11.62 7.36
C LEU A 131 -20.23 12.08 8.77
N ASN A 132 -21.01 11.30 9.53
CA ASN A 132 -21.59 11.76 10.79
C ASN A 132 -21.14 10.97 12.02
N ASP A 133 -20.08 10.18 11.90
CA ASP A 133 -19.54 9.41 13.01
C ASP A 133 -19.25 10.31 14.22
N THR A 134 -19.75 9.86 15.37
CA THR A 134 -19.48 10.47 16.68
C THR A 134 -18.84 9.48 17.64
N ALA A 135 -18.74 8.20 17.27
CA ALA A 135 -18.23 7.14 18.12
C ALA A 135 -16.71 6.99 18.03
N TYR A 136 -16.13 7.22 16.85
CA TYR A 136 -14.70 6.96 16.57
C TYR A 136 -13.95 8.20 16.07
N THR A 137 -14.39 9.39 16.48
CA THR A 137 -13.86 10.69 16.01
C THR A 137 -12.35 10.93 16.23
N SER A 138 -11.70 10.15 17.11
CA SER A 138 -10.24 10.16 17.31
C SER A 138 -9.47 9.22 16.38
N ASP A 139 -10.16 8.23 15.81
CA ASP A 139 -9.57 7.05 15.18
C ASP A 139 -9.89 6.97 13.68
N ASN A 140 -10.66 7.95 13.21
CA ASN A 140 -10.85 8.26 11.81
C ASN A 140 -10.74 9.77 11.58
N HIS A 141 -10.39 10.17 10.37
CA HIS A 141 -10.41 11.58 9.99
C HIS A 141 -10.39 11.77 8.49
N TRP A 142 -10.91 12.91 8.07
CA TRP A 142 -10.74 13.43 6.72
C TRP A 142 -9.35 14.04 6.58
N GLU A 143 -8.63 13.62 5.56
CA GLU A 143 -7.30 14.12 5.24
C GLU A 143 -7.41 15.21 4.15
N MET A 144 -6.62 15.08 3.06
CA MET A 144 -6.68 15.98 1.93
C MET A 144 -8.09 16.02 1.30
N GLY A 145 -8.56 17.21 0.91
CA GLY A 145 -9.91 17.42 0.36
C GLY A 145 -10.98 17.77 1.41
N GLY A 146 -10.79 17.33 2.67
CA GLY A 146 -11.74 17.57 3.75
C GLY A 146 -12.99 16.69 3.68
N LYS A 147 -13.90 16.88 4.64
CA LYS A 147 -15.18 16.16 4.71
C LYS A 147 -16.05 16.55 3.51
N PRO A 148 -16.53 15.59 2.70
CA PRO A 148 -17.36 15.88 1.56
C PRO A 148 -18.74 16.38 2.00
N VAL A 149 -19.30 17.27 1.19
CA VAL A 149 -20.68 17.73 1.29
C VAL A 149 -21.42 17.14 0.11
N LEU A 150 -22.20 16.07 0.35
CA LEU A 150 -22.88 15.28 -0.67
C LEU A 150 -24.34 15.72 -0.88
N THR A 151 -24.60 17.02 -0.87
CA THR A 151 -25.92 17.61 -1.11
C THR A 151 -25.76 18.98 -1.78
N GLY A 152 -26.80 19.46 -2.47
CA GLY A 152 -26.75 20.73 -3.18
C GLY A 152 -25.86 20.66 -4.41
N ASN A 153 -24.99 21.64 -4.60
CA ASN A 153 -24.13 21.70 -5.79
C ASN A 153 -22.66 21.90 -5.41
N SER A 154 -21.80 20.92 -5.74
CA SER A 154 -20.36 21.02 -5.48
C SER A 154 -19.62 21.95 -6.44
N ASN A 155 -20.24 22.37 -7.55
CA ASN A 155 -19.66 23.14 -8.64
C ASN A 155 -18.43 22.44 -9.24
N GLY A 156 -18.64 21.22 -9.74
CA GLY A 156 -17.61 20.36 -10.31
C GLY A 156 -17.12 19.27 -9.37
N TRP A 157 -16.17 18.48 -9.87
CA TRP A 157 -15.49 17.43 -9.13
C TRP A 157 -14.74 17.97 -7.90
N LYS A 158 -14.92 17.28 -6.77
CA LYS A 158 -14.22 17.53 -5.50
C LYS A 158 -13.56 16.26 -5.02
N TYR A 159 -12.34 16.40 -4.51
CA TYR A 159 -11.57 15.30 -3.96
C TYR A 159 -11.92 15.06 -2.49
N PHE A 160 -11.93 13.80 -2.07
CA PHE A 160 -11.96 13.43 -0.67
C PHE A 160 -10.90 12.36 -0.38
N ARG A 161 -10.45 12.31 0.87
CA ARG A 161 -9.65 11.21 1.42
C ARG A 161 -9.97 11.02 2.89
N TYR A 162 -10.21 9.77 3.28
CA TYR A 162 -10.63 9.38 4.60
C TYR A 162 -9.71 8.28 5.14
N SER A 163 -9.08 8.57 6.27
CA SER A 163 -8.21 7.67 7.00
C SER A 163 -9.02 6.90 8.02
N SER A 164 -8.86 5.58 8.06
CA SER A 164 -9.57 4.70 9.00
C SER A 164 -8.67 3.70 9.71
N ARG A 165 -7.34 3.88 9.59
CA ARG A 165 -6.33 2.93 10.09
C ARG A 165 -6.48 2.54 11.56
N TYR A 166 -6.93 3.45 12.42
CA TYR A 166 -7.07 3.19 13.85
C TYR A 166 -8.41 2.54 14.23
N LEU A 167 -9.33 2.36 13.27
CA LEU A 167 -10.57 1.63 13.54
C LEU A 167 -10.32 0.14 13.80
N ALA A 168 -9.19 -0.41 13.34
CA ALA A 168 -8.85 -1.82 13.48
C ALA A 168 -8.92 -2.32 14.94
N GLN A 169 -8.58 -1.47 15.92
CA GLN A 169 -8.65 -1.80 17.35
C GLN A 169 -10.06 -2.15 17.86
N TYR A 170 -11.11 -1.70 17.16
CA TYR A 170 -12.51 -1.95 17.53
C TYR A 170 -13.13 -3.13 16.78
N PHE A 171 -12.65 -3.42 15.57
CA PHE A 171 -13.24 -4.42 14.67
C PHE A 171 -12.38 -5.69 14.52
N ASN A 172 -11.14 -5.69 15.04
CA ASN A 172 -10.18 -6.80 14.94
C ASN A 172 -9.91 -7.24 13.49
N VAL A 173 -9.65 -6.27 12.61
CA VAL A 173 -9.39 -6.51 11.17
C VAL A 173 -8.01 -7.15 10.99
N GLY A 174 -7.97 -8.36 10.44
CA GLY A 174 -6.74 -9.07 10.08
C GLY A 174 -6.40 -8.98 8.59
N TYR A 175 -5.19 -9.42 8.23
CA TYR A 175 -4.81 -9.62 6.84
C TYR A 175 -5.78 -10.57 6.11
N GLY A 176 -6.30 -10.12 4.96
CA GLY A 176 -7.22 -10.86 4.12
C GLY A 176 -8.71 -10.67 4.47
N ASP A 177 -9.05 -10.00 5.57
CA ASP A 177 -10.44 -9.70 5.92
C ASP A 177 -11.07 -8.72 4.92
N THR A 178 -12.38 -8.80 4.75
CA THR A 178 -13.09 -7.95 3.77
C THR A 178 -13.36 -6.57 4.36
N VAL A 179 -12.86 -5.54 3.68
CA VAL A 179 -13.18 -4.13 3.91
C VAL A 179 -14.25 -3.71 2.91
N ILE A 180 -15.32 -3.09 3.39
CA ILE A 180 -16.48 -2.73 2.57
C ILE A 180 -16.80 -1.24 2.74
N TYR A 181 -16.79 -0.51 1.64
CA TYR A 181 -17.34 0.84 1.56
C TYR A 181 -18.69 0.79 0.85
N ARG A 182 -19.69 1.48 1.41
CA ARG A 182 -21.01 1.66 0.82
C ARG A 182 -21.26 3.14 0.59
N PHE A 183 -21.59 3.47 -0.64
CA PHE A 183 -21.89 4.84 -1.07
C PHE A 183 -23.35 4.87 -1.48
N GLY A 184 -24.10 5.85 -0.97
CA GLY A 184 -25.53 5.95 -1.17
C GLY A 184 -25.99 7.29 -1.69
N PHE A 185 -27.22 7.31 -2.19
CA PHE A 185 -27.98 8.51 -2.49
C PHE A 185 -29.42 8.32 -2.01
N ILE A 186 -29.96 9.35 -1.35
CA ILE A 186 -31.31 9.37 -0.79
C ILE A 186 -32.00 10.63 -1.31
N SER A 187 -33.19 10.47 -1.87
CA SER A 187 -34.05 11.57 -2.33
C SER A 187 -35.41 11.57 -1.66
N ASP A 188 -35.97 12.77 -1.49
CA ASP A 188 -37.28 12.97 -0.91
C ASP A 188 -38.42 12.80 -1.92
N GLY A 189 -39.65 13.14 -1.51
CA GLY A 189 -40.84 13.00 -2.35
C GLY A 189 -41.06 14.10 -3.39
N GLN A 190 -40.19 15.11 -3.49
CA GLN A 190 -40.31 16.24 -4.40
C GLN A 190 -39.46 16.03 -5.66
N SER A 191 -40.11 16.10 -6.82
CA SER A 191 -39.39 15.96 -8.09
C SER A 191 -38.60 17.22 -8.40
N ASP A 192 -37.39 17.03 -8.92
CA ASP A 192 -36.59 18.09 -9.51
C ASP A 192 -36.07 17.72 -10.91
N THR A 193 -35.13 18.52 -11.42
CA THR A 193 -34.46 18.30 -12.71
C THR A 193 -32.94 18.22 -12.54
N LEU A 194 -32.47 17.81 -11.36
CA LEU A 194 -31.06 17.82 -11.01
C LEU A 194 -30.43 16.44 -11.28
N ASP A 195 -29.12 16.46 -11.46
CA ASP A 195 -28.39 15.32 -12.03
C ASP A 195 -28.00 14.27 -10.98
N GLY A 196 -28.04 14.62 -9.70
CA GLY A 196 -27.88 13.71 -8.56
C GLY A 196 -26.48 13.72 -7.97
N LEU A 197 -25.85 12.54 -7.89
CA LEU A 197 -24.51 12.35 -7.36
C LEU A 197 -23.71 11.42 -8.27
N MET A 198 -22.45 11.76 -8.51
CA MET A 198 -21.51 10.87 -9.20
C MET A 198 -20.17 10.78 -8.48
N PHE A 199 -19.52 9.63 -8.63
CA PHE A 199 -18.23 9.30 -8.07
C PHE A 199 -17.29 8.76 -9.14
N ASP A 200 -16.01 9.02 -8.97
CA ASP A 200 -14.98 8.53 -9.87
C ASP A 200 -13.60 8.45 -9.21
N SER A 201 -12.69 7.70 -9.83
CA SER A 201 -11.28 7.58 -9.45
C SER A 201 -11.07 7.22 -7.97
N PHE A 202 -11.77 6.18 -7.51
CA PHE A 202 -11.54 5.62 -6.18
C PHE A 202 -10.16 4.99 -6.07
N GLN A 203 -9.58 5.17 -4.89
CA GLN A 203 -8.36 4.52 -4.45
C GLN A 203 -8.54 4.11 -3.01
N ALA A 204 -8.29 2.83 -2.73
CA ALA A 204 -7.99 2.39 -1.39
C ALA A 204 -6.53 1.96 -1.29
N GLU A 205 -5.90 2.30 -0.20
CA GLU A 205 -4.57 1.80 0.14
C GLU A 205 -4.64 1.22 1.54
N ASP A 206 -4.07 0.02 1.64
CA ASP A 206 -3.97 -0.74 2.87
C ASP A 206 -2.66 -1.51 2.78
N TRP A 207 -1.62 -1.01 3.43
CA TRP A 207 -0.29 -1.62 3.35
C TRP A 207 0.56 -1.26 4.55
N VAL A 208 1.59 -2.08 4.73
CA VAL A 208 2.66 -1.86 5.71
C VAL A 208 3.97 -1.65 5.01
N GLU A 209 4.83 -0.85 5.63
CA GLU A 209 6.24 -0.79 5.29
C GLU A 209 7.03 -1.70 6.22
N ASP A 210 7.96 -2.46 5.64
CA ASP A 210 8.99 -3.13 6.40
C ASP A 210 10.32 -2.43 6.14
N LEU A 211 11.02 -2.09 7.22
CA LEU A 211 12.42 -1.72 7.16
C LEU A 211 13.19 -2.90 7.74
N PRO A 212 14.18 -3.47 7.04
CA PRO A 212 14.97 -4.56 7.60
C PRO A 212 15.54 -4.10 8.95
N GLN A 213 15.00 -4.68 10.02
CA GLN A 213 15.41 -4.35 11.37
C GLN A 213 16.76 -5.00 11.62
N TYR A 214 17.83 -4.27 11.36
CA TYR A 214 19.17 -4.66 11.79
C TYR A 214 19.23 -4.50 13.32
N SER A 215 18.97 -5.58 14.07
CA SER A 215 18.95 -5.54 15.53
C SER A 215 20.26 -4.94 16.09
N MET A 216 20.13 -4.14 17.14
CA MET A 216 21.28 -3.66 17.92
C MET A 216 21.95 -4.88 18.56
N GLY A 217 23.17 -5.22 18.11
CA GLY A 217 23.91 -6.39 18.57
C GLY A 217 24.39 -7.32 17.47
N GLN A 218 23.92 -7.18 16.23
CA GLN A 218 24.45 -7.98 15.12
C GLN A 218 25.94 -7.69 14.89
N PHE A 219 26.71 -8.74 14.61
CA PHE A 219 28.08 -8.64 14.15
C PHE A 219 28.17 -7.75 12.91
N ARG A 220 28.76 -6.56 13.08
CA ARG A 220 28.87 -5.55 12.04
C ARG A 220 30.31 -5.31 11.66
N SER A 221 30.48 -5.07 10.38
CA SER A 221 31.74 -4.70 9.76
C SER A 221 31.55 -3.46 8.91
N LYS A 222 32.62 -2.67 8.75
CA LYS A 222 32.68 -1.50 7.89
C LYS A 222 33.92 -1.60 7.03
N VAL A 223 33.74 -1.39 5.73
CA VAL A 223 34.83 -1.44 4.75
C VAL A 223 35.23 -0.01 4.35
N TYR A 224 36.53 0.28 4.33
CA TYR A 224 37.07 1.57 3.90
C TYR A 224 38.54 1.49 3.45
N PRO A 225 38.97 2.31 2.48
CA PRO A 225 38.13 3.16 1.63
C PRO A 225 37.20 2.32 0.72
N ASN A 226 36.11 2.90 0.26
CA ASN A 226 35.21 2.24 -0.69
C ASN A 226 34.54 3.32 -1.57
N PRO A 227 34.97 3.51 -2.83
CA PRO A 227 35.87 2.63 -3.60
C PRO A 227 37.32 2.56 -3.12
N ALA A 228 37.99 1.45 -3.41
CA ALA A 228 39.38 1.16 -3.08
C ALA A 228 40.20 0.90 -4.36
N LEU A 229 41.50 1.21 -4.33
CA LEU A 229 42.45 0.95 -5.43
C LEU A 229 43.24 -0.33 -5.15
N ASN A 230 44.21 -0.24 -4.24
CA ASN A 230 45.14 -1.35 -3.97
C ASN A 230 44.85 -2.08 -2.67
N GLU A 231 44.18 -1.43 -1.72
CA GLU A 231 44.01 -1.99 -0.37
C GLU A 231 42.69 -1.54 0.22
N VAL A 232 42.17 -2.35 1.13
CA VAL A 232 41.00 -2.01 1.92
C VAL A 232 41.12 -2.53 3.34
N ASN A 233 40.53 -1.79 4.28
CA ASN A 233 40.40 -2.19 5.66
C ASN A 233 38.94 -2.57 5.93
N ILE A 234 38.75 -3.67 6.65
CA ILE A 234 37.47 -4.08 7.18
C ILE A 234 37.57 -3.99 8.71
N SER A 235 36.90 -3.01 9.31
CA SER A 235 36.80 -2.89 10.76
C SER A 235 35.52 -3.53 11.27
N PHE A 236 35.57 -4.16 12.45
CA PHE A 236 34.44 -4.84 13.06
C PHE A 236 34.63 -4.97 14.57
N ASN A 237 33.54 -5.10 15.32
CA ASN A 237 33.61 -5.22 16.78
C ASN A 237 34.14 -6.61 17.19
N ASN A 238 35.30 -6.68 17.86
CA ASN A 238 35.90 -7.93 18.33
C ASN A 238 36.70 -7.74 19.64
N PRO A 239 36.04 -7.32 20.73
CA PRO A 239 36.72 -6.88 21.95
C PRO A 239 37.29 -8.07 22.75
N GLN A 240 36.83 -9.29 22.43
CA GLN A 240 37.30 -10.55 23.00
C GLN A 240 38.39 -11.22 22.16
N SER A 241 38.87 -10.54 21.11
CA SER A 241 39.93 -11.01 20.21
C SER A 241 39.69 -12.42 19.64
N LYS A 242 38.44 -12.73 19.30
CA LYS A 242 38.06 -14.03 18.79
C LYS A 242 38.52 -14.22 17.35
N ALA A 243 38.83 -15.46 17.00
CA ALA A 243 39.21 -15.81 15.63
C ALA A 243 38.07 -15.46 14.67
N SER A 244 38.39 -14.64 13.68
CA SER A 244 37.49 -14.18 12.63
C SER A 244 38.10 -14.50 11.27
N SER A 245 37.30 -14.89 10.30
CA SER A 245 37.75 -15.16 8.93
C SER A 245 36.99 -14.30 7.94
N CYS A 246 37.69 -13.81 6.91
CA CYS A 246 37.10 -12.99 5.85
C CYS A 246 37.41 -13.59 4.47
N VAL A 247 36.42 -13.62 3.60
CA VAL A 247 36.57 -13.96 2.16
C VAL A 247 36.08 -12.80 1.30
N ILE A 248 36.66 -12.64 0.11
CA ILE A 248 36.15 -11.74 -0.94
C ILE A 248 35.62 -12.57 -2.10
N LEU A 249 34.44 -12.19 -2.57
CA LEU A 249 33.67 -12.82 -3.62
C LEU A 249 33.47 -11.84 -4.78
N ASP A 250 33.56 -12.31 -6.01
CA ASP A 250 33.14 -11.53 -7.19
C ASP A 250 31.61 -11.45 -7.32
N SER A 251 31.12 -10.77 -8.35
CA SER A 251 29.69 -10.63 -8.64
C SER A 251 28.98 -11.95 -8.99
N PHE A 252 29.74 -13.02 -9.28
CA PHE A 252 29.23 -14.36 -9.54
C PHE A 252 29.30 -15.26 -8.30
N GLY A 253 29.78 -14.74 -7.16
CA GLY A 253 29.95 -15.49 -5.92
C GLY A 253 31.19 -16.38 -5.88
N GLN A 254 32.15 -16.20 -6.80
CA GLN A 254 33.42 -16.92 -6.78
C GLN A 254 34.37 -16.27 -5.79
N ILE A 255 35.05 -17.07 -4.97
CA ILE A 255 36.08 -16.57 -4.04
C ILE A 255 37.28 -16.10 -4.85
N VAL A 256 37.61 -14.81 -4.71
CA VAL A 256 38.76 -14.16 -5.38
C VAL A 256 39.88 -13.82 -4.40
N VAL A 257 39.57 -13.73 -3.10
CA VAL A 257 40.56 -13.65 -2.02
C VAL A 257 40.20 -14.70 -0.98
N ASP A 258 41.12 -15.63 -0.75
CA ASP A 258 40.98 -16.73 0.21
C ASP A 258 40.81 -16.25 1.65
N SER A 259 40.43 -17.16 2.54
CA SER A 259 40.09 -16.86 3.93
C SER A 259 41.25 -16.21 4.70
N ILE A 260 41.20 -14.88 4.88
CA ILE A 260 42.13 -14.15 5.73
C ILE A 260 41.62 -14.27 7.15
N SER A 261 42.47 -14.80 8.05
CA SER A 261 42.13 -14.95 9.47
C SER A 261 42.75 -13.83 10.29
N THR A 262 42.00 -13.31 11.26
CA THR A 262 42.52 -12.37 12.25
C THR A 262 41.86 -12.57 13.62
N THR A 263 42.51 -12.08 14.66
CA THR A 263 41.95 -11.91 16.01
C THR A 263 41.78 -10.44 16.40
N THR A 264 42.18 -9.51 15.53
CA THR A 264 42.04 -8.07 15.75
C THR A 264 40.64 -7.57 15.38
N GLU A 265 40.39 -6.28 15.61
CA GLU A 265 39.16 -5.57 15.21
C GLU A 265 39.24 -4.97 13.80
N GLU A 266 40.38 -5.13 13.13
CA GLU A 266 40.62 -4.64 11.78
C GLU A 266 41.33 -5.70 10.96
N LEU A 267 40.93 -5.84 9.70
CA LEU A 267 41.54 -6.75 8.73
C LEU A 267 41.94 -5.94 7.50
N HIS A 268 43.23 -5.99 7.18
CA HIS A 268 43.82 -5.32 6.02
C HIS A 268 43.90 -6.29 4.85
N ILE A 269 43.36 -5.90 3.70
CA ILE A 269 43.30 -6.74 2.49
C ILE A 269 43.97 -6.02 1.34
N ASP A 270 44.94 -6.71 0.72
CA ASP A 270 45.52 -6.33 -0.55
C ASP A 270 44.57 -6.73 -1.68
N LEU A 271 44.22 -5.78 -2.53
CA LEU A 271 43.35 -5.92 -3.69
C LEU A 271 44.16 -5.89 -5.00
N GLN A 272 45.50 -5.80 -4.93
CA GLN A 272 46.35 -5.84 -6.12
C GLN A 272 46.08 -7.09 -6.95
N GLY A 273 45.80 -6.88 -8.23
CA GLY A 273 45.50 -7.95 -9.18
C GLY A 273 44.02 -8.28 -9.32
N LEU A 274 43.14 -7.70 -8.49
CA LEU A 274 41.71 -7.70 -8.78
C LEU A 274 41.39 -6.69 -9.89
N SER A 275 40.45 -7.05 -10.76
CA SER A 275 39.97 -6.15 -11.81
C SER A 275 39.02 -5.11 -11.22
N SER A 276 38.91 -3.94 -11.84
CA SER A 276 37.94 -2.94 -11.44
C SER A 276 36.52 -3.52 -11.51
N GLY A 277 35.73 -3.36 -10.45
CA GLY A 277 34.44 -4.02 -10.34
C GLY A 277 33.79 -3.98 -8.96
N ILE A 278 32.61 -4.60 -8.88
CA ILE A 278 31.88 -4.76 -7.62
C ILE A 278 32.20 -6.15 -7.05
N TYR A 279 32.60 -6.17 -5.79
CA TYR A 279 32.86 -7.37 -5.02
C TYR A 279 32.07 -7.34 -3.72
N HIS A 280 31.96 -8.51 -3.11
CA HIS A 280 31.33 -8.70 -1.81
C HIS A 280 32.33 -9.30 -0.86
N TYR A 281 32.35 -8.84 0.38
CA TYR A 281 33.11 -9.51 1.43
C TYR A 281 32.16 -10.17 2.43
N GLN A 282 32.61 -11.26 3.02
CA GLN A 282 31.95 -11.93 4.12
C GLN A 282 32.95 -12.16 5.22
N ILE A 283 32.68 -11.60 6.40
CA ILE A 283 33.44 -11.88 7.62
C ILE A 283 32.60 -12.75 8.55
N THR A 284 33.22 -13.77 9.14
CA THR A 284 32.60 -14.72 10.06
C THR A 284 33.36 -14.72 11.38
N LYS A 285 32.63 -14.62 12.49
CA LYS A 285 33.13 -14.68 13.87
C LYS A 285 32.15 -15.47 14.71
N ASP A 286 32.57 -16.58 15.32
CA ASP A 286 31.71 -17.45 16.14
C ASP A 286 30.40 -17.89 15.47
N GLY A 287 30.40 -18.10 14.15
CA GLY A 287 29.19 -18.43 13.39
C GLY A 287 28.28 -17.24 13.09
N GLU A 288 28.54 -16.07 13.67
CA GLU A 288 27.94 -14.80 13.22
C GLU A 288 28.61 -14.33 11.93
N VAL A 289 27.81 -13.78 11.02
CA VAL A 289 28.27 -13.37 9.70
C VAL A 289 27.93 -11.90 9.48
N SER A 290 28.93 -11.11 9.06
CA SER A 290 28.74 -9.76 8.54
C SER A 290 29.14 -9.73 7.07
N LYS A 291 28.35 -9.04 6.25
CA LYS A 291 28.56 -8.94 4.80
C LYS A 291 28.56 -7.49 4.38
N GLY A 292 29.30 -7.18 3.33
CA GLY A 292 29.25 -5.86 2.71
C GLY A 292 29.73 -5.86 1.27
N LYS A 293 29.57 -4.71 0.64
CA LYS A 293 29.98 -4.46 -0.75
C LYS A 293 31.28 -3.65 -0.73
N LEU A 294 32.22 -4.01 -1.58
CA LEU A 294 33.42 -3.23 -1.87
C LEU A 294 33.53 -2.98 -3.39
N VAL A 295 34.03 -1.82 -3.78
CA VAL A 295 34.22 -1.43 -5.18
C VAL A 295 35.72 -1.26 -5.40
N VAL A 296 36.28 -2.03 -6.34
CA VAL A 296 37.69 -1.92 -6.76
C VAL A 296 37.77 -1.03 -7.99
N GLN A 297 38.75 -0.12 -8.02
CA GLN A 297 39.03 0.79 -9.13
C GLN A 297 40.35 0.44 -9.83
#